data_AF-A0A062X1J3-F1
#
_entry.id   AF-A0A062X1J3-F1
#
_cell.length_a   1.000
_cell.length_b   1.000
_cell.length_c   1.000
_cell.angle_alpha   90.00
_cell.angle_beta   90.00
_cell.angle_gamma   90.00
#
_symmetry.space_group_name_H-M   'P 1'
#
loop_
_entity.id
_entity.type
_entity.pdbx_description
1 polymer ?
#
loop_
_entity_poly.entity_id
_entity_poly.type
_entity_poly.pdbx_seq_one_letter_code
_entity_poly.pdbx_strand_id
1 'polypeptide(L)'
;MSHLADAALPPVAPSAPEPQTGPPGPPGPEHHHALDVSRLARRSRAQTRVRWELLRNLIRKDLKVKYKGSTLGFAWSLANPMLLLVVYTFVFQIVLKSGIPRFGIYLMSGLLVWNAFSGSVSASCGSVVANANLVKKVRFPLAVLPLSAVGFAAVHFLLQLLVLFVVILALGYSLLGPELLLLVPAGAVALTFTVALSLLVSALNVRYRDTAHLLDVALLAWFWLNPMVYAFGLIQNRLADLTWVYLLNPMAVVVITFQRAIYDPPPGNSTGSAPILANPGYTFYLEHLAVAGVISLALLWLGLHVFRALQADFAEDL
;
A
#
# COMPACT_ATOMS: atom_id res chain seq x y z
N MET A 1 -6.83 -37.56 -104.78
CA MET A 1 -6.23 -36.58 -105.72
C MET A 1 -6.42 -35.21 -105.08
N SER A 2 -5.42 -34.76 -104.33
CA SER A 2 -4.39 -33.79 -104.76
C SER A 2 -4.89 -32.36 -104.62
N HIS A 3 -4.38 -31.62 -103.61
CA HIS A 3 -3.51 -30.43 -103.76
C HIS A 3 -4.31 -29.14 -104.10
N LEU A 4 -4.11 -27.93 -103.56
CA LEU A 4 -3.01 -27.23 -102.87
C LEU A 4 -3.50 -25.81 -102.43
N ALA A 5 -2.65 -25.11 -101.67
CA ALA A 5 -2.58 -23.67 -101.35
C ALA A 5 -3.45 -23.22 -100.16
N ASP A 6 -2.96 -23.07 -98.93
CA ASP A 6 -1.68 -22.52 -98.42
C ASP A 6 -1.46 -21.04 -98.75
N ALA A 7 -1.83 -20.17 -97.79
CA ALA A 7 -1.41 -18.78 -97.70
C ALA A 7 -0.98 -18.52 -96.25
N ALA A 8 0.33 -18.43 -96.06
CA ALA A 8 1.01 -18.29 -94.77
C ALA A 8 0.86 -16.88 -94.18
N LEU A 9 0.51 -16.81 -92.89
CA LEU A 9 0.69 -15.62 -92.03
C LEU A 9 1.99 -15.78 -91.23
N PRO A 10 2.74 -14.68 -90.97
CA PRO A 10 4.03 -14.74 -90.29
C PRO A 10 3.89 -15.07 -88.79
N PRO A 11 4.94 -15.63 -88.16
CA PRO A 11 4.90 -16.02 -86.76
C PRO A 11 4.86 -14.79 -85.83
N VAL A 12 3.84 -14.75 -84.98
CA VAL A 12 3.72 -13.82 -83.84
C VAL A 12 4.81 -14.18 -82.83
N ALA A 13 5.68 -13.23 -82.52
CA ALA A 13 6.72 -13.37 -81.51
C ALA A 13 6.12 -13.68 -80.12
N PRO A 14 6.80 -14.47 -79.28
CA PRO A 14 6.28 -14.82 -77.96
C PRO A 14 6.22 -13.57 -77.07
N SER A 15 5.01 -13.22 -76.65
CA SER A 15 4.72 -12.22 -75.62
C SER A 15 5.46 -12.56 -74.33
N ALA A 16 6.25 -11.61 -73.83
CA ALA A 16 6.94 -11.71 -72.54
C ALA A 16 5.94 -12.01 -71.41
N PRO A 17 6.28 -12.85 -70.43
CA PRO A 17 5.39 -13.16 -69.32
C PRO A 17 5.20 -11.92 -68.42
N GLU A 18 3.94 -11.55 -68.19
CA GLU A 18 3.57 -10.58 -67.15
C GLU A 18 4.12 -11.03 -65.79
N PRO A 19 4.69 -10.12 -64.97
CA PRO A 19 5.07 -10.46 -63.62
C PRO A 19 3.80 -10.71 -62.80
N GLN A 20 3.53 -11.98 -62.52
CA GLN A 20 2.52 -12.39 -61.54
C GLN A 20 2.98 -11.86 -60.18
N THR A 21 2.35 -10.79 -59.71
CA THR A 21 2.46 -10.36 -58.32
C THR A 21 1.68 -11.37 -57.47
N GLY A 22 2.37 -12.43 -57.06
CA GLY A 22 1.84 -13.38 -56.09
C GLY A 22 1.42 -12.66 -54.81
N PRO A 23 0.47 -13.22 -54.03
CA PRO A 23 0.07 -12.64 -52.76
C PRO A 23 1.33 -12.42 -51.89
N PRO A 24 1.41 -11.30 -51.16
CA PRO A 24 2.59 -10.98 -50.36
C PRO A 24 2.92 -12.16 -49.45
N GLY A 25 4.16 -12.64 -49.53
CA GLY A 25 4.65 -13.75 -48.72
C GLY A 25 4.48 -13.46 -47.23
N PRO A 26 4.33 -14.50 -46.38
CA PRO A 26 4.16 -14.31 -44.95
C PRO A 26 5.32 -13.48 -44.39
N PRO A 27 5.05 -12.49 -43.53
CA PRO A 27 6.08 -11.61 -43.00
C PRO A 27 7.14 -12.43 -42.25
N GLY A 28 8.41 -12.05 -42.40
CA GLY A 28 9.52 -12.77 -41.79
C GLY A 28 9.47 -12.83 -40.25
N PRO A 29 10.22 -13.74 -39.62
CA PRO A 29 10.18 -14.00 -38.17
C PRO A 29 10.45 -12.75 -37.31
N GLU A 30 11.23 -11.79 -37.82
CA GLU A 30 11.53 -10.52 -37.14
C GLU A 30 10.30 -9.60 -37.04
N HIS A 31 9.41 -9.61 -38.04
CA HIS A 31 8.16 -8.86 -38.00
C HIS A 31 7.18 -9.44 -36.98
N HIS A 32 7.15 -10.76 -36.80
CA HIS A 32 6.31 -11.40 -35.79
C HIS A 32 6.76 -11.05 -34.36
N HIS A 33 8.07 -11.03 -34.10
CA HIS A 33 8.61 -10.76 -32.77
C HIS A 33 8.41 -9.30 -32.33
N ALA A 34 8.58 -8.33 -33.24
CA ALA A 34 8.34 -6.91 -32.95
C ALA A 34 6.85 -6.57 -32.78
N LEU A 35 5.97 -7.25 -33.52
CA LEU A 35 4.52 -7.12 -33.39
C LEU A 35 4.00 -7.76 -32.08
N ASP A 36 4.60 -8.85 -31.60
CA ASP A 36 4.22 -9.45 -30.31
C ASP A 36 4.66 -8.60 -29.12
N VAL A 37 5.89 -8.08 -29.11
CA VAL A 37 6.39 -7.22 -28.02
C VAL A 37 5.57 -5.93 -27.90
N SER A 38 5.20 -5.32 -29.04
CA SER A 38 4.36 -4.12 -29.06
C SER A 38 2.89 -4.40 -28.69
N ARG A 39 2.34 -5.57 -29.04
CA ARG A 39 1.02 -6.03 -28.60
C ARG A 39 0.98 -6.38 -27.12
N LEU A 40 2.04 -6.98 -26.56
CA LEU A 40 2.20 -7.24 -25.13
C LEU A 40 2.32 -5.93 -24.34
N ALA A 41 3.10 -4.97 -24.84
CA ALA A 41 3.26 -3.64 -24.24
C ALA A 41 1.99 -2.75 -24.32
N ARG A 42 1.16 -2.89 -25.38
CA ARG A 42 -0.18 -2.25 -25.44
C ARG A 42 -1.22 -2.98 -24.57
N ARG A 43 -1.11 -4.31 -24.43
CA ARG A 43 -1.99 -5.14 -23.57
C ARG A 43 -1.82 -4.82 -22.08
N SER A 44 -0.62 -4.48 -21.60
CA SER A 44 -0.43 -4.16 -20.17
C SER A 44 -1.03 -2.80 -19.75
N ARG A 45 -1.05 -1.81 -20.67
CA ARG A 45 -1.51 -0.43 -20.37
C ARG A 45 -3.03 -0.28 -20.28
N ALA A 46 -3.79 -1.08 -21.03
CA ALA A 46 -5.26 -1.04 -20.98
C ALA A 46 -5.84 -1.68 -19.71
N GLN A 47 -5.05 -2.46 -18.99
CA GLN A 47 -5.46 -3.20 -17.79
C GLN A 47 -4.95 -2.55 -16.48
N THR A 48 -4.52 -1.28 -16.54
CA THR A 48 -3.93 -0.55 -15.40
C THR A 48 -4.92 0.35 -14.67
N ARG A 49 -6.08 0.66 -15.26
CA ARG A 49 -7.11 1.44 -14.55
C ARG A 49 -7.73 0.57 -13.47
N VAL A 50 -7.42 0.87 -12.21
CA VAL A 50 -8.08 0.29 -11.05
C VAL A 50 -9.58 0.42 -11.26
N ARG A 51 -10.27 -0.71 -11.37
CA ARG A 51 -11.73 -0.73 -11.45
C ARG A 51 -12.25 -0.56 -10.03
N TRP A 52 -12.62 0.68 -9.67
CA TRP A 52 -13.11 1.02 -8.33
C TRP A 52 -14.25 0.13 -7.85
N GLU A 53 -15.13 -0.28 -8.77
CA GLU A 53 -16.20 -1.24 -8.50
C GLU A 53 -15.67 -2.61 -8.05
N LEU A 54 -14.65 -3.13 -8.73
CA LEU A 54 -14.01 -4.39 -8.38
C LEU A 54 -13.30 -4.29 -7.03
N LEU A 55 -12.57 -3.19 -6.79
CA LEU A 55 -11.89 -2.94 -5.53
C LEU A 55 -12.89 -2.89 -4.38
N ARG A 56 -13.98 -2.11 -4.53
CA ARG A 56 -15.05 -2.02 -3.53
C ARG A 56 -15.70 -3.38 -3.28
N ASN A 57 -15.94 -4.17 -4.32
CA ASN A 57 -16.53 -5.50 -4.19
C ASN A 57 -15.60 -6.46 -3.45
N LEU A 58 -14.29 -6.42 -3.71
CA LEU A 58 -13.30 -7.22 -2.99
C LEU A 58 -13.18 -6.81 -1.52
N ILE A 59 -13.08 -5.51 -1.24
CA ILE A 59 -13.07 -5.00 0.15
C ILE A 59 -14.36 -5.45 0.88
N ARG A 60 -15.52 -5.28 0.25
CA ARG A 60 -16.80 -5.70 0.84
C ARG A 60 -16.87 -7.21 1.06
N LYS A 61 -16.32 -8.00 0.13
CA LYS A 61 -16.23 -9.45 0.26
C LYS A 61 -15.36 -9.80 1.46
N ASP A 62 -14.17 -9.22 1.58
CA ASP A 62 -13.22 -9.52 2.66
C ASP A 62 -13.78 -9.12 4.04
N LEU A 63 -14.43 -7.94 4.12
CA LEU A 63 -15.21 -7.52 5.29
C LEU A 63 -16.32 -8.53 5.60
N LYS A 64 -17.13 -8.90 4.61
CA LYS A 64 -18.23 -9.84 4.80
C LYS A 64 -17.74 -11.22 5.22
N VAL A 65 -16.59 -11.68 4.74
CA VAL A 65 -15.99 -12.96 5.14
C VAL A 65 -15.53 -12.90 6.59
N LYS A 66 -14.83 -11.84 6.98
CA LYS A 66 -14.32 -11.70 8.36
C LYS A 66 -15.43 -11.48 9.39
N TYR A 67 -16.52 -10.83 9.00
CA TYR A 67 -17.68 -10.56 9.86
C TYR A 67 -18.87 -11.51 9.61
N LYS A 68 -18.73 -12.52 8.73
CA LYS A 68 -19.79 -13.51 8.49
C LYS A 68 -19.87 -14.45 9.69
N GLY A 69 -21.06 -14.61 10.25
CA GLY A 69 -21.37 -15.71 11.17
C GLY A 69 -21.56 -15.34 12.64
N SER A 70 -21.40 -14.08 13.06
CA SER A 70 -21.85 -13.71 14.40
C SER A 70 -21.95 -12.19 14.62
N THR A 71 -23.01 -11.74 15.30
CA THR A 71 -23.03 -10.45 16.02
C THR A 71 -21.79 -10.29 16.90
N LEU A 72 -21.22 -11.41 17.35
CA LEU A 72 -19.96 -11.50 18.09
C LEU A 72 -18.74 -10.98 17.30
N GLY A 73 -18.70 -11.10 15.97
CA GLY A 73 -17.53 -10.68 15.17
C GLY A 73 -17.37 -9.16 15.10
N PHE A 74 -18.48 -8.44 14.94
CA PHE A 74 -18.48 -6.97 15.00
C PHE A 74 -18.17 -6.49 16.43
N ALA A 75 -18.84 -7.05 17.43
CA ALA A 75 -18.57 -6.75 18.84
C ALA A 75 -17.10 -6.99 19.20
N TRP A 76 -16.49 -8.06 18.68
CA TRP A 76 -15.08 -8.38 18.91
C TRP A 76 -14.11 -7.35 18.32
N SER A 77 -14.43 -6.79 17.15
CA SER A 77 -13.61 -5.73 16.55
C SER A 77 -13.59 -4.44 17.38
N LEU A 78 -14.64 -4.18 18.15
CA LEU A 78 -14.71 -3.08 19.11
C LEU A 78 -14.09 -3.46 20.47
N ALA A 79 -14.27 -4.70 20.92
CA ALA A 79 -13.72 -5.19 22.18
C ALA A 79 -12.19 -5.22 22.19
N ASN A 80 -11.56 -5.57 21.07
CA ASN A 80 -10.10 -5.66 20.96
C ASN A 80 -9.36 -4.33 21.28
N PRO A 81 -9.64 -3.19 20.61
CA PRO A 81 -8.98 -1.92 20.94
C PRO A 81 -9.28 -1.45 22.38
N MET A 82 -10.48 -1.72 22.90
CA MET A 82 -10.83 -1.44 24.31
C MET A 82 -9.95 -2.25 25.27
N LEU A 83 -9.82 -3.56 25.02
CA LEU A 83 -9.01 -4.44 25.84
C LEU A 83 -7.54 -4.04 25.79
N LEU A 84 -7.01 -3.74 24.60
CA LEU A 84 -5.65 -3.24 24.44
C LEU A 84 -5.41 -1.95 25.22
N LEU A 85 -6.34 -0.99 25.15
CA LEU A 85 -6.25 0.25 25.92
C LEU A 85 -6.17 -0.03 27.44
N VAL A 86 -7.03 -0.91 27.95
CA VAL A 86 -7.04 -1.29 29.38
C VAL A 86 -5.73 -1.97 29.77
N VAL A 87 -5.29 -2.96 28.98
CA VAL A 87 -4.06 -3.72 29.24
C VAL A 87 -2.84 -2.81 29.20
N TYR A 88 -2.69 -1.98 28.18
CA TYR A 88 -1.54 -1.08 28.08
C TYR A 88 -1.56 0.01 29.14
N THR A 89 -2.74 0.53 29.50
CA THR A 89 -2.85 1.45 30.65
C THR A 89 -2.42 0.74 31.93
N PHE A 90 -2.92 -0.45 32.20
CA PHE A 90 -2.56 -1.21 33.41
C PHE A 90 -1.04 -1.47 33.48
N VAL A 91 -0.46 -2.03 32.43
CA VAL A 91 0.97 -2.39 32.41
C VAL A 91 1.87 -1.16 32.48
N PHE A 92 1.68 -0.17 31.61
CA PHE A 92 2.63 0.93 31.48
C PHE A 92 2.36 2.13 32.38
N GLN A 93 1.10 2.36 32.79
CA GLN A 93 0.77 3.43 33.73
C GLN A 93 0.90 2.95 35.17
N ILE A 94 0.34 1.78 35.50
CA ILE A 94 0.18 1.33 36.90
C ILE A 94 1.38 0.49 37.34
N VAL A 95 1.75 -0.54 36.56
CA VAL A 95 2.83 -1.47 36.94
C VAL A 95 4.21 -0.85 36.72
N LEU A 96 4.50 -0.41 35.49
CA LEU A 96 5.83 0.11 35.12
C LEU A 96 6.02 1.59 35.43
N LYS A 97 4.94 2.35 35.67
CA LYS A 97 4.98 3.80 35.93
C LYS A 97 5.86 4.56 34.93
N SER A 98 5.55 4.43 33.64
CA SER A 98 6.31 4.98 32.50
C SER A 98 6.61 6.49 32.55
N GLY A 99 5.98 7.25 33.43
CA GLY A 99 6.14 8.72 33.53
C GLY A 99 5.35 9.52 32.50
N ILE A 100 4.70 8.84 31.54
CA ILE A 100 3.80 9.48 30.56
C ILE A 100 2.37 9.40 31.11
N PRO A 101 1.69 10.54 31.33
CA PRO A 101 0.28 10.54 31.72
C PRO A 101 -0.60 9.88 30.66
N ARG A 102 -1.67 9.20 31.08
CA ARG A 102 -2.66 8.60 30.15
C ARG A 102 -1.97 7.74 29.07
N PHE A 103 -0.97 6.94 29.46
CA PHE A 103 -0.10 6.19 28.53
C PHE A 103 -0.89 5.37 27.50
N GLY A 104 -2.00 4.75 27.92
CA GLY A 104 -2.83 3.97 26.99
C GLY A 104 -3.32 4.79 25.79
N ILE A 105 -3.75 6.03 26.01
CA ILE A 105 -4.21 6.93 24.94
C ILE A 105 -3.02 7.37 24.07
N TYR A 106 -1.90 7.74 24.71
CA TYR A 106 -0.67 8.10 24.02
C TYR A 106 -0.20 6.98 23.07
N LEU A 107 -0.11 5.74 23.59
CA LEU A 107 0.29 4.58 22.81
C LEU A 107 -0.71 4.28 21.69
N MET A 108 -2.01 4.21 22.01
CA MET A 108 -3.05 3.88 21.03
C MET A 108 -3.08 4.86 19.85
N SER A 109 -2.80 6.14 20.11
CA SER A 109 -2.76 7.17 19.06
C SER A 109 -1.79 6.80 17.92
N GLY A 110 -0.59 6.31 18.25
CA GLY A 110 0.38 5.83 17.25
C GLY A 110 0.17 4.36 16.83
N LEU A 111 -0.23 3.51 17.78
CA LEU A 111 -0.32 2.07 17.58
C LEU A 111 -1.43 1.67 16.59
N LEU A 112 -2.55 2.40 16.56
CA LEU A 112 -3.63 2.11 15.62
C LEU A 112 -3.20 2.30 14.16
N VAL A 113 -2.51 3.40 13.84
CA VAL A 113 -2.03 3.67 12.47
C VAL A 113 -0.91 2.71 12.08
N TRP A 114 -0.04 2.33 13.04
CA TRP A 114 0.98 1.30 12.81
C TRP A 114 0.37 -0.07 12.50
N ASN A 115 -0.64 -0.50 13.27
CA ASN A 115 -1.30 -1.78 13.06
C ASN A 115 -2.03 -1.81 11.71
N ALA A 116 -2.62 -0.68 11.30
CA ALA A 116 -3.21 -0.53 9.98
C ALA A 116 -2.17 -0.68 8.87
N PHE A 117 -1.02 0.00 9.00
CA PHE A 117 0.09 -0.08 8.06
C PHE A 117 0.67 -1.49 7.97
N SER A 118 1.17 -2.04 9.08
CA SER A 118 1.82 -3.34 9.11
C SER A 118 0.88 -4.47 8.68
N GLY A 119 -0.37 -4.46 9.18
CA GLY A 119 -1.40 -5.41 8.77
C GLY A 119 -1.74 -5.33 7.29
N SER A 120 -1.81 -4.12 6.72
CA SER A 120 -2.04 -3.94 5.27
C SER A 120 -0.91 -4.51 4.44
N VAL A 121 0.34 -4.20 4.81
CA VAL A 121 1.53 -4.58 4.04
C VAL A 121 1.74 -6.10 4.08
N SER A 122 1.63 -6.73 5.26
CA SER A 122 1.70 -8.19 5.40
C SER A 122 0.57 -8.90 4.63
N ALA A 123 -0.67 -8.44 4.75
CA ALA A 123 -1.79 -9.04 4.01
C ALA A 123 -1.66 -8.85 2.50
N SER A 124 -1.14 -7.71 2.06
CA SER A 124 -0.87 -7.42 0.65
C SER A 124 0.24 -8.29 0.06
N CYS A 125 1.30 -8.55 0.84
CA CYS A 125 2.43 -9.40 0.45
C CYS A 125 1.95 -10.77 -0.06
N GLY A 126 1.09 -11.44 0.70
CA GLY A 126 0.52 -12.75 0.31
C GLY A 126 -0.66 -12.69 -0.66
N SER A 127 -1.21 -11.51 -0.95
CA SER A 127 -2.52 -11.39 -1.63
C SER A 127 -2.55 -11.97 -3.04
N VAL A 128 -1.49 -11.80 -3.82
CA VAL A 128 -1.43 -12.28 -5.22
C VAL A 128 -1.29 -13.80 -5.24
N VAL A 129 -0.38 -14.34 -4.41
CA VAL A 129 -0.14 -15.79 -4.27
C VAL A 129 -1.40 -16.50 -3.75
N ALA A 130 -2.07 -15.95 -2.74
CA ALA A 130 -3.30 -16.51 -2.20
C ALA A 130 -4.46 -16.57 -3.22
N ASN A 131 -4.42 -15.72 -4.26
CA ASN A 131 -5.42 -15.67 -5.31
C ASN A 131 -4.93 -16.24 -6.64
N ALA A 132 -3.87 -17.08 -6.65
CA ALA A 132 -3.24 -17.61 -7.86
C ALA A 132 -4.22 -18.23 -8.87
N ASN A 133 -5.19 -19.01 -8.39
CA ASN A 133 -6.23 -19.61 -9.23
C ASN A 133 -7.07 -18.58 -10.00
N LEU A 134 -7.36 -17.43 -9.37
CA LEU A 134 -8.08 -16.33 -10.01
C LEU A 134 -7.18 -15.60 -11.01
N VAL A 135 -5.92 -15.36 -10.64
CA VAL A 135 -4.91 -14.71 -11.48
C VAL A 135 -4.68 -15.47 -12.78
N LYS A 136 -4.56 -16.80 -12.73
CA LYS A 136 -4.33 -17.66 -13.90
C LYS A 136 -5.54 -17.79 -14.83
N LYS A 137 -6.76 -17.66 -14.30
CA LYS A 137 -8.01 -17.96 -15.03
C LYS A 137 -8.76 -16.73 -15.54
N VAL A 138 -8.59 -15.57 -14.92
CA VAL A 138 -9.39 -14.37 -15.21
C VAL A 138 -8.47 -13.19 -15.51
N ARG A 139 -8.75 -12.47 -16.59
CA ARG A 139 -8.04 -11.22 -16.92
C ARG A 139 -8.67 -10.04 -16.16
N PHE A 140 -7.96 -9.50 -15.18
CA PHE A 140 -8.35 -8.28 -14.45
C PHE A 140 -7.11 -7.49 -13.99
N PRO A 141 -7.24 -6.23 -13.54
CA PRO A 141 -6.12 -5.48 -12.95
C PRO A 141 -5.62 -6.12 -11.65
N LEU A 142 -4.42 -6.70 -11.66
CA LEU A 142 -3.88 -7.48 -10.53
C LEU A 142 -3.56 -6.61 -9.31
N ALA A 143 -3.26 -5.33 -9.51
CA ALA A 143 -3.05 -4.35 -8.43
C ALA A 143 -4.27 -4.23 -7.49
N VAL A 144 -5.46 -4.66 -7.91
CA VAL A 144 -6.66 -4.62 -7.05
C VAL A 144 -6.55 -5.60 -5.87
N LEU A 145 -5.76 -6.68 -5.98
CA LEU A 145 -5.57 -7.66 -4.90
C LEU A 145 -4.83 -7.06 -3.68
N PRO A 146 -3.62 -6.48 -3.80
CA PRO A 146 -2.98 -5.81 -2.67
C PRO A 146 -3.79 -4.59 -2.21
N LEU A 147 -4.40 -3.84 -3.14
CA LEU A 147 -5.22 -2.68 -2.75
C LEU A 147 -6.47 -3.07 -1.95
N SER A 148 -7.05 -4.26 -2.15
CA SER A 148 -8.20 -4.69 -1.34
C SER A 148 -7.81 -4.96 0.11
N ALA A 149 -6.60 -5.48 0.35
CA ALA A 149 -6.06 -5.66 1.69
C ALA A 149 -5.82 -4.30 2.39
N VAL A 150 -5.24 -3.33 1.68
CA VAL A 150 -5.08 -1.95 2.20
C VAL A 150 -6.46 -1.33 2.52
N GLY A 151 -7.43 -1.46 1.62
CA GLY A 151 -8.78 -0.92 1.83
C GLY A 151 -9.51 -1.59 3.01
N PHE A 152 -9.35 -2.91 3.17
CA PHE A 152 -9.88 -3.64 4.32
C PHE A 152 -9.30 -3.10 5.64
N ALA A 153 -7.98 -2.96 5.72
CA ALA A 153 -7.30 -2.46 6.90
C ALA A 153 -7.62 -0.98 7.19
N ALA A 154 -7.81 -0.15 6.16
CA ALA A 154 -8.24 1.24 6.31
C ALA A 154 -9.64 1.34 6.95
N VAL A 155 -10.60 0.51 6.52
CA VAL A 155 -11.92 0.45 7.16
C VAL A 155 -11.80 0.01 8.62
N HIS A 156 -11.00 -1.03 8.89
CA HIS A 156 -10.79 -1.51 10.25
C HIS A 156 -10.14 -0.46 11.16
N PHE A 157 -9.16 0.28 10.63
CA PHE A 157 -8.51 1.39 11.30
C PHE A 157 -9.50 2.51 11.66
N LEU A 158 -10.38 2.90 10.73
CA LEU A 158 -11.41 3.91 11.00
C LEU A 158 -12.37 3.47 12.12
N LEU A 159 -12.74 2.19 12.16
CA LEU A 159 -13.56 1.65 13.25
C LEU A 159 -12.82 1.71 14.59
N GLN A 160 -11.55 1.33 14.63
CA GLN A 160 -10.74 1.40 15.85
C GLN A 160 -10.50 2.84 16.32
N LEU A 161 -10.26 3.76 15.37
CA LEU A 161 -10.09 5.18 15.66
C LEU A 161 -11.37 5.79 16.24
N LEU A 162 -12.53 5.43 15.67
CA LEU A 162 -13.84 5.83 16.20
C LEU A 162 -14.03 5.35 17.64
N VAL A 163 -13.70 4.08 17.93
CA VAL A 163 -13.77 3.54 19.30
C VAL A 163 -12.87 4.33 20.24
N LEU A 164 -11.63 4.62 19.84
CA LEU A 164 -10.70 5.40 20.64
C LEU A 164 -11.28 6.79 20.96
N PHE A 165 -11.85 7.49 19.98
CA PHE A 165 -12.49 8.79 20.22
C PHE A 165 -13.68 8.70 21.17
N VAL A 166 -14.54 7.69 21.03
CA VAL A 166 -15.66 7.47 21.96
C VAL A 166 -15.15 7.31 23.38
N VAL A 167 -14.07 6.55 23.59
CA VAL A 167 -13.47 6.36 24.93
C VAL A 167 -12.90 7.65 25.48
N ILE A 168 -12.15 8.42 24.68
CA ILE A 168 -11.55 9.67 25.13
C ILE A 168 -12.64 10.66 25.56
N LEU A 169 -13.75 10.76 24.80
CA LEU A 169 -14.92 11.56 25.18
C LEU A 169 -15.60 11.04 26.44
N ALA A 170 -15.77 9.71 26.57
CA ALA A 170 -16.40 9.09 27.74
C ALA A 170 -15.58 9.29 29.03
N LEU A 171 -14.25 9.43 28.91
CA LEU A 171 -13.34 9.76 30.01
C LEU A 171 -13.30 11.27 30.32
N GLY A 172 -14.03 12.10 29.57
CA GLY A 172 -14.11 13.55 29.77
C GLY A 172 -12.88 14.32 29.30
N TYR A 173 -12.05 13.74 28.44
CA TYR A 173 -10.88 14.42 27.88
C TYR A 173 -11.23 15.27 26.66
N SER A 174 -10.47 16.34 26.45
CA SER A 174 -10.69 17.26 25.33
C SER A 174 -10.17 16.65 24.02
N LEU A 175 -11.04 16.59 23.00
CA LEU A 175 -10.71 16.08 21.66
C LEU A 175 -10.83 17.14 20.56
N LEU A 176 -11.42 18.30 20.88
CA LEU A 176 -11.80 19.33 19.92
C LEU A 176 -10.69 20.38 19.75
N GLY A 177 -9.44 19.95 19.80
CA GLY A 177 -8.30 20.81 19.51
C GLY A 177 -8.13 21.02 17.99
N PRO A 178 -7.62 22.18 17.55
CA PRO A 178 -7.25 22.40 16.15
C PRO A 178 -6.22 21.38 15.62
N GLU A 179 -5.45 20.75 16.52
CA GLU A 179 -4.51 19.65 16.25
C GLU A 179 -5.17 18.44 15.56
N LEU A 180 -6.48 18.23 15.74
CA LEU A 180 -7.19 17.14 15.08
C LEU A 180 -7.14 17.23 13.55
N LEU A 181 -7.00 18.44 13.00
CA LEU A 181 -6.88 18.68 11.56
C LEU A 181 -5.63 18.02 10.97
N LEU A 182 -4.57 17.81 11.78
CA LEU A 182 -3.34 17.14 11.36
C LEU A 182 -3.54 15.66 11.02
N LEU A 183 -4.64 15.03 11.46
CA LEU A 183 -4.96 13.65 11.11
C LEU A 183 -5.18 13.47 9.61
N VAL A 184 -5.70 14.48 8.92
CA VAL A 184 -5.98 14.39 7.48
C VAL A 184 -4.69 14.27 6.66
N PRO A 185 -3.71 15.18 6.75
CA PRO A 185 -2.45 15.03 6.03
C PRO A 185 -1.64 13.83 6.52
N ALA A 186 -1.63 13.54 7.82
CA ALA A 186 -0.94 12.36 8.35
C ALA A 186 -1.53 11.05 7.82
N GLY A 187 -2.86 10.93 7.80
CA GLY A 187 -3.57 9.78 7.24
C GLY A 187 -3.36 9.63 5.74
N ALA A 188 -3.28 10.74 4.99
CA ALA A 188 -2.97 10.72 3.56
C ALA A 188 -1.56 10.19 3.27
N VAL A 189 -0.55 10.66 4.01
CA VAL A 189 0.82 10.14 3.90
C VAL A 189 0.88 8.67 4.29
N ALA A 190 0.26 8.29 5.41
CA ALA A 190 0.20 6.90 5.87
C ALA A 190 -0.42 5.97 4.81
N LEU A 191 -1.55 6.36 4.23
CA LEU A 191 -2.24 5.57 3.20
C LEU A 191 -1.39 5.46 1.93
N THR A 192 -0.80 6.57 1.48
CA THR A 192 0.06 6.61 0.28
C THR A 192 1.27 5.69 0.46
N PHE A 193 1.94 5.80 1.60
CA PHE A 193 3.09 4.96 1.95
C PHE A 193 2.71 3.48 2.06
N THR A 194 1.57 3.18 2.69
CA THR A 194 1.04 1.82 2.83
C THR A 194 0.78 1.21 1.46
N VAL A 195 0.12 1.94 0.54
CA VAL A 195 -0.14 1.47 -0.83
C VAL A 195 1.17 1.23 -1.58
N ALA A 196 2.12 2.15 -1.48
CA ALA A 196 3.42 2.06 -2.14
C ALA A 196 4.15 0.77 -1.75
N LEU A 197 4.30 0.54 -0.44
CA LEU A 197 5.00 -0.63 0.08
C LEU A 197 4.21 -1.92 -0.20
N SER A 198 2.89 -1.91 -0.04
CA SER A 198 2.01 -3.06 -0.31
C SER A 198 2.13 -3.56 -1.75
N LEU A 199 2.17 -2.65 -2.73
CA LEU A 199 2.38 -3.00 -4.13
C LEU A 199 3.77 -3.60 -4.33
N LEU A 200 4.81 -2.95 -3.80
CA LEU A 200 6.18 -3.41 -3.93
C LEU A 200 6.38 -4.83 -3.36
N VAL A 201 5.98 -5.05 -2.10
CA VAL A 201 6.16 -6.36 -1.44
C VAL A 201 5.31 -7.45 -2.08
N SER A 202 4.10 -7.13 -2.54
CA SER A 202 3.25 -8.13 -3.22
C SER A 202 3.85 -8.61 -4.54
N ALA A 203 4.48 -7.71 -5.31
CA ALA A 203 5.17 -8.08 -6.55
C ALA A 203 6.43 -8.90 -6.27
N LEU A 204 7.22 -8.49 -5.29
CA LEU A 204 8.42 -9.21 -4.87
C LEU A 204 8.08 -10.61 -4.34
N ASN A 205 7.00 -10.76 -3.60
CA ASN A 205 6.59 -12.05 -3.02
C ASN A 205 6.16 -13.09 -4.06
N VAL A 206 5.60 -12.65 -5.21
CA VAL A 206 5.30 -13.56 -6.32
C VAL A 206 6.57 -14.17 -6.88
N ARG A 207 7.63 -13.36 -7.04
CA ARG A 207 8.93 -13.82 -7.54
C ARG A 207 9.75 -14.57 -6.50
N TYR A 208 9.73 -14.07 -5.26
CA TYR A 208 10.54 -14.54 -4.14
C TYR A 208 9.65 -14.80 -2.93
N ARG A 209 9.32 -16.07 -2.68
CA ARG A 209 8.42 -16.47 -1.58
C ARG A 209 8.96 -16.11 -0.19
N ASP A 210 10.27 -15.96 -0.04
CA ASP A 210 10.92 -15.56 1.22
C ASP A 210 10.66 -14.09 1.60
N THR A 211 10.14 -13.28 0.66
CA THR A 211 9.77 -11.88 0.91
C THR A 211 8.80 -11.77 2.09
N ALA A 212 7.85 -12.69 2.24
CA ALA A 212 6.91 -12.68 3.36
C ALA A 212 7.62 -12.83 4.71
N HIS A 213 8.56 -13.78 4.83
CA HIS A 213 9.31 -13.99 6.07
C HIS A 213 10.22 -12.81 6.41
N LEU A 214 10.93 -12.27 5.40
CA LEU A 214 11.77 -11.10 5.60
C LEU A 214 10.94 -9.87 6.02
N LEU A 215 9.76 -9.70 5.42
CA LEU A 215 8.84 -8.62 5.74
C LEU A 215 8.37 -8.69 7.19
N ASP A 216 8.01 -9.88 7.70
CA ASP A 216 7.56 -10.04 9.07
C ASP A 216 8.64 -9.62 10.09
N VAL A 217 9.89 -10.03 9.85
CA VAL A 217 11.04 -9.62 10.68
C VAL A 217 11.31 -8.11 10.55
N ALA A 218 11.25 -7.57 9.34
CA ALA A 218 11.45 -6.14 9.10
C ALA A 218 10.39 -5.29 9.80
N LEU A 219 9.11 -5.66 9.73
CA LEU A 219 8.02 -4.98 10.41
C LEU A 219 8.16 -5.06 11.94
N LEU A 220 8.60 -6.20 12.48
CA LEU A 220 8.87 -6.33 13.91
C LEU A 220 9.97 -5.34 14.36
N ALA A 221 11.09 -5.27 13.64
CA ALA A 221 12.16 -4.34 13.96
C ALA A 221 11.72 -2.87 13.81
N TRP A 222 10.96 -2.58 12.74
CA TRP A 222 10.49 -1.24 12.43
C TRP A 222 9.44 -0.74 13.45
N PHE A 223 8.65 -1.63 14.05
CA PHE A 223 7.76 -1.26 15.17
C PHE A 223 8.53 -0.52 16.28
N TRP A 224 9.67 -1.08 16.72
CA TRP A 224 10.50 -0.51 17.78
C TRP A 224 11.26 0.74 17.36
N LEU A 225 11.48 0.92 16.05
CA LEU A 225 12.07 2.12 15.51
C LEU A 225 11.13 3.32 15.62
N ASN A 226 9.80 3.14 15.68
CA ASN A 226 8.85 4.25 15.77
C ASN A 226 8.55 4.63 17.24
N PRO A 227 8.32 5.92 17.54
CA PRO A 227 8.21 6.38 18.92
C PRO A 227 6.79 6.21 19.43
N MET A 228 6.39 4.95 19.65
CA MET A 228 5.04 4.59 20.13
C MET A 228 5.04 4.27 21.62
N VAL A 229 6.01 3.46 22.06
CA VAL A 229 6.12 2.96 23.44
C VAL A 229 6.89 3.94 24.34
N TYR A 230 7.71 4.79 23.72
CA TYR A 230 8.57 5.76 24.39
C TYR A 230 8.36 7.17 23.81
N ALA A 231 8.60 8.18 24.64
CA ALA A 231 8.46 9.59 24.27
C ALA A 231 9.49 10.01 23.20
N PHE A 232 9.07 10.88 22.28
CA PHE A 232 9.95 11.41 21.23
C PHE A 232 11.12 12.22 21.81
N GLY A 233 10.91 12.96 22.91
CA GLY A 233 11.97 13.73 23.56
C GLY A 233 13.15 12.87 24.04
N LEU A 234 12.96 11.57 24.29
CA LEU A 234 14.07 10.67 24.59
C LEU A 234 14.99 10.46 23.38
N ILE A 235 14.43 10.42 22.17
CA ILE A 235 15.24 10.32 20.94
C ILE A 235 15.98 11.62 20.71
N GLN A 236 15.30 12.77 20.83
CA GLN A 236 15.94 14.08 20.65
C GLN A 236 17.15 14.24 21.56
N ASN A 237 17.02 13.84 22.83
CA ASN A 237 18.11 13.93 23.80
C ASN A 237 19.25 12.93 23.52
N ARG A 238 18.97 11.77 22.92
CA ARG A 238 19.96 10.72 22.66
C ARG A 238 20.69 10.91 21.33
N LEU A 239 19.98 11.31 20.29
CA LEU A 239 20.51 11.45 18.94
C LEU A 239 20.96 12.89 18.65
N ALA A 240 20.46 13.89 19.39
CA ALA A 240 20.75 15.31 19.19
C ALA A 240 20.71 15.70 17.70
N ASP A 241 21.88 15.89 17.09
CA ASP A 241 22.06 16.27 15.69
C ASP A 241 21.59 15.24 14.67
N LEU A 242 21.42 13.96 15.05
CA LEU A 242 20.95 12.89 14.16
C LEU A 242 19.41 12.73 14.14
N THR A 243 18.67 13.58 14.87
CA THR A 243 17.20 13.50 14.92
C THR A 243 16.57 13.67 13.53
N TRP A 244 17.19 14.43 12.61
CA TRP A 244 16.69 14.57 11.23
C TRP A 244 16.68 13.24 10.48
N VAL A 245 17.67 12.37 10.69
CA VAL A 245 17.74 11.04 10.06
C VAL A 245 16.57 10.18 10.53
N TYR A 246 16.26 10.26 11.82
CA TYR A 246 15.13 9.55 12.40
C TYR A 246 13.80 10.00 11.78
N LEU A 247 13.66 11.30 11.52
CA LEU A 247 12.48 11.90 10.91
C LEU A 247 12.36 11.64 9.39
N LEU A 248 13.35 11.03 8.74
CA LEU A 248 13.22 10.54 7.36
C LEU A 248 12.29 9.32 7.27
N ASN A 249 12.06 8.60 8.37
CA ASN A 249 11.12 7.49 8.41
C ASN A 249 9.67 8.01 8.30
N PRO A 250 8.94 7.75 7.20
CA PRO A 250 7.60 8.30 7.00
C PRO A 250 6.61 7.86 8.08
N MET A 251 6.75 6.62 8.57
CA MET A 251 5.87 6.10 9.63
C MET A 251 6.17 6.72 10.99
N ALA A 252 7.41 7.11 11.27
CA ALA A 252 7.74 7.81 12.51
C ALA A 252 7.06 9.19 12.53
N VAL A 253 7.13 9.92 11.41
CA VAL A 253 6.47 11.23 11.26
C VAL A 253 4.95 11.10 11.39
N VAL A 254 4.35 10.10 10.74
CA VAL A 254 2.92 9.82 10.88
C VAL A 254 2.56 9.56 12.35
N VAL A 255 3.30 8.68 13.03
CA VAL A 255 3.03 8.31 14.43
C VAL A 255 3.10 9.51 15.35
N ILE A 256 4.14 10.35 15.26
CA ILE A 256 4.26 11.54 16.12
C ILE A 256 3.14 12.56 15.85
N THR A 257 2.69 12.69 14.59
CA THR A 257 1.58 13.58 14.26
C THR A 257 0.25 13.03 14.79
N PHE A 258 0.04 11.72 14.70
CA PHE A 258 -1.14 11.07 15.29
C PHE A 258 -1.17 11.22 16.81
N GLN A 259 -0.03 11.05 17.47
CA GLN A 259 0.11 11.34 18.90
C GLN A 259 -0.23 12.80 19.19
N ARG A 260 0.34 13.76 18.45
CA ARG A 260 0.02 15.18 18.64
C ARG A 260 -1.46 15.51 18.48
N ALA A 261 -2.11 14.91 17.48
CA ALA A 261 -3.50 15.21 17.15
C ALA A 261 -4.51 14.63 18.15
N ILE A 262 -4.20 13.49 18.78
CA ILE A 262 -5.15 12.74 19.62
C ILE A 262 -4.80 12.86 21.10
N TYR A 263 -3.52 12.87 21.45
CA TYR A 263 -3.07 12.91 22.84
C TYR A 263 -3.14 14.34 23.39
N ASP A 264 -4.02 14.54 24.36
CA ASP A 264 -4.14 15.76 25.16
C ASP A 264 -3.30 15.64 26.45
N PRO A 265 -2.09 16.21 26.50
CA PRO A 265 -1.24 16.16 27.70
C PRO A 265 -1.85 17.01 28.83
N PRO A 266 -1.87 16.52 30.08
CA PRO A 266 -2.33 17.32 31.21
C PRO A 266 -1.51 18.62 31.36
N PRO A 267 -2.14 19.77 31.65
CA PRO A 267 -1.41 20.99 31.97
C PRO A 267 -0.59 20.79 33.25
N GLY A 268 0.72 21.05 33.20
CA GLY A 268 1.58 21.10 34.40
C GLY A 268 2.80 20.18 34.47
N ASN A 269 3.08 19.33 33.47
CA ASN A 269 4.22 18.39 33.52
C ASN A 269 5.48 18.86 32.75
N SER A 270 5.79 20.17 32.75
CA SER A 270 6.95 20.73 32.04
C SER A 270 8.17 21.03 32.93
N THR A 271 8.12 20.74 34.23
CA THR A 271 9.27 20.93 35.14
C THR A 271 10.20 19.71 35.13
N GLY A 272 11.07 19.64 34.11
CA GLY A 272 12.35 18.91 34.19
C GLY A 272 12.45 17.55 33.48
N SER A 273 11.39 17.05 32.83
CA SER A 273 11.43 15.80 32.05
C SER A 273 11.43 16.08 30.55
N ALA A 274 12.08 15.22 29.75
CA ALA A 274 12.10 15.34 28.29
C ALA A 274 10.68 15.48 27.71
N PRO A 275 10.47 16.32 26.69
CA PRO A 275 9.14 16.58 26.16
C PRO A 275 8.52 15.28 25.60
N ILE A 276 7.29 15.00 26.01
CA ILE A 276 6.56 13.78 25.58
C ILE A 276 6.25 13.86 24.08
N LEU A 277 5.84 15.05 23.64
CA LEU A 277 5.53 15.38 22.25
C LEU A 277 6.71 16.12 21.60
N ALA A 278 6.89 15.94 20.29
CA ALA A 278 8.06 16.41 19.57
C ALA A 278 8.24 17.94 19.53
N ASN A 279 7.15 18.65 19.26
CA ASN A 279 7.13 20.11 19.20
C ASN A 279 5.70 20.62 19.44
N PRO A 280 5.51 21.78 20.09
CA PRO A 280 4.21 22.43 20.17
C PRO A 280 3.73 23.08 18.85
N GLY A 281 4.61 23.37 17.90
CA GLY A 281 4.26 24.06 16.64
C GLY A 281 3.71 23.15 15.55
N TYR A 282 2.61 23.56 14.90
CA TYR A 282 2.01 22.87 13.75
C TYR A 282 2.95 22.76 12.54
N THR A 283 3.77 23.79 12.33
CA THR A 283 4.69 23.90 11.18
C THR A 283 5.67 22.72 11.15
N PHE A 284 6.19 22.35 12.32
CA PHE A 284 7.08 21.20 12.46
C PHE A 284 6.44 19.92 11.90
N TYR A 285 5.20 19.61 12.26
CA TYR A 285 4.53 18.40 11.77
C TYR A 285 4.24 18.48 10.27
N LEU A 286 3.79 19.65 9.77
CA LEU A 286 3.46 19.83 8.36
C LEU A 286 4.69 19.73 7.45
N GLU A 287 5.83 20.30 7.86
CA GLU A 287 7.10 20.22 7.11
C GLU A 287 7.58 18.77 7.00
N HIS A 288 7.64 18.06 8.13
CA HIS A 288 8.07 16.67 8.13
C HIS A 288 7.08 15.76 7.40
N LEU A 289 5.76 16.04 7.50
CA LEU A 289 4.75 15.33 6.71
C LEU A 289 4.90 15.60 5.21
N ALA A 290 5.30 16.81 4.80
CA ALA A 290 5.57 17.12 3.41
C ALA A 290 6.76 16.31 2.89
N VAL A 291 7.86 16.24 3.66
CA VAL A 291 9.03 15.41 3.32
C VAL A 291 8.64 13.93 3.26
N ALA A 292 7.94 13.42 4.28
CA ALA A 292 7.42 12.06 4.30
C ALA A 292 6.47 11.77 3.14
N GLY A 293 5.65 12.76 2.73
CA GLY A 293 4.77 12.71 1.57
C GLY A 293 5.56 12.58 0.27
N VAL A 294 6.62 13.36 0.07
CA VAL A 294 7.50 13.26 -1.10
C VAL A 294 8.16 11.88 -1.16
N ILE A 295 8.69 11.38 -0.03
CA ILE A 295 9.28 10.03 0.06
C ILE A 295 8.22 8.97 -0.29
N SER A 296 7.01 9.11 0.23
CA SER A 296 5.90 8.18 -0.02
C SER A 296 5.45 8.19 -1.48
N LEU A 297 5.42 9.36 -2.14
CA LEU A 297 5.11 9.48 -3.56
C LEU A 297 6.21 8.90 -4.44
N ALA A 298 7.48 9.13 -4.09
CA ALA A 298 8.62 8.52 -4.79
C ALA A 298 8.58 6.98 -4.67
N LEU A 299 8.30 6.47 -3.47
CA LEU A 299 8.13 5.03 -3.25
C LEU A 299 6.89 4.48 -3.96
N LEU A 300 5.79 5.24 -4.02
CA LEU A 300 4.59 4.84 -4.75
C LEU A 300 4.87 4.74 -6.25
N TRP A 301 5.59 5.72 -6.80
CA TRP A 301 6.06 5.68 -8.18
C TRP A 301 6.90 4.43 -8.40
N LEU A 302 7.90 4.16 -7.57
CA LEU A 302 8.74 2.96 -7.67
C LEU A 302 7.92 1.66 -7.57
N GLY A 303 7.07 1.54 -6.56
CA GLY A 303 6.22 0.38 -6.33
C GLY A 303 5.28 0.11 -7.49
N LEU A 304 4.70 1.14 -8.09
CA LEU A 304 3.89 1.02 -9.31
C LEU A 304 4.71 0.57 -10.52
N HIS A 305 5.93 1.09 -10.68
CA HIS A 305 6.80 0.70 -11.80
C HIS A 305 7.25 -0.75 -11.67
N VAL A 306 7.72 -1.16 -10.49
CA VAL A 306 8.14 -2.53 -10.20
C VAL A 306 6.97 -3.50 -10.33
N PHE A 307 5.81 -3.18 -9.76
CA PHE A 307 4.62 -4.02 -9.86
C PHE A 307 4.21 -4.22 -11.32
N ARG A 308 4.16 -3.15 -12.11
CA ARG A 308 3.80 -3.23 -13.54
C ARG A 308 4.82 -4.02 -14.36
N ALA A 309 6.10 -3.89 -14.04
CA ALA A 309 7.16 -4.63 -14.72
C ALA A 309 7.03 -6.13 -14.46
N LEU A 310 6.79 -6.53 -13.21
CA LEU A 310 6.70 -7.95 -12.83
C LEU A 310 5.34 -8.58 -13.12
N GLN A 311 4.26 -7.79 -13.25
CA GLN A 311 2.90 -8.30 -13.45
C GLN A 311 2.75 -9.17 -14.71
N ALA A 312 3.59 -9.00 -15.73
CA ALA A 312 3.56 -9.82 -16.94
C ALA A 312 3.87 -11.30 -16.66
N ASP A 313 4.75 -11.57 -15.71
CA ASP A 313 5.30 -12.90 -15.44
C ASP A 313 4.53 -13.64 -14.34
N PHE A 314 3.61 -12.97 -13.65
CA PHE A 314 2.89 -13.55 -12.52
C PHE A 314 2.15 -14.85 -12.85
N ALA A 315 1.62 -14.99 -14.08
CA ALA A 315 0.92 -16.22 -14.46
C ALA A 315 1.86 -17.44 -14.56
N GLU A 316 3.13 -17.21 -14.88
CA GLU A 316 4.18 -18.23 -15.02
C GLU A 316 4.84 -18.55 -13.68
N ASP A 317 5.03 -17.54 -12.81
CA ASP A 317 5.69 -17.68 -11.50
C ASP A 317 4.78 -18.28 -10.39
N LEU A 318 3.46 -18.13 -10.54
CA LEU A 318 2.44 -18.68 -9.61
C LEU A 318 2.18 -20.17 -9.85
#